data_AF-A0A496B373-F1
#
_entry.id   AF-A0A496B373-F1
#
_cell.length_a   1.000
_cell.length_b   1.000
_cell.length_c   1.000
_cell.angle_alpha   90.00
_cell.angle_beta   90.00
_cell.angle_gamma   90.00
#
_symmetry.space_group_name_H-M   'P 1'
#
loop_
_entity.id
_entity.type
_entity.pdbx_description
1 polymer ?
#
loop_
_entity_poly.entity_id
_entity_poly.type
_entity_poly.pdbx_seq_one_letter_code
_entity_poly.pdbx_strand_id
1 'polypeptide(L)'
;MQIAVVTGEHGFQEKQFDAVFENMAGIEFVREDLDVFVNDPGQQDYDTVVFYNFHRPYPTAAQADAILGLTARGQGIVILHHAILAFPEWDVYSKMCGITDRRFGYYPRQTLDVHVADTTHPITAGMTDWEMGDETYTMESAGDDSDILLTVAHPNSMEVLAWAREYGKSRIFCLQSGHDDITFSNPNFREVLKRGIQWAGRDEQ
;
A
#
# COMPACT_ATOMS: atom_id res chain seq x y z
N MET A 1 -6.51 -12.96 10.87
CA MET A 1 -6.91 -11.85 10.00
C MET A 1 -6.90 -12.38 8.58
N GLN A 2 -8.04 -12.34 7.90
CA GLN A 2 -8.17 -12.76 6.51
C GLN A 2 -7.96 -11.53 5.62
N ILE A 3 -7.04 -11.61 4.66
CA ILE A 3 -6.78 -10.51 3.72
C ILE A 3 -6.93 -10.97 2.28
N ALA A 4 -7.29 -10.03 1.41
CA ALA A 4 -7.15 -10.18 -0.03
C ALA A 4 -5.91 -9.42 -0.49
N VAL A 5 -5.08 -10.03 -1.33
CA VAL A 5 -3.97 -9.36 -2.03
C VAL A 5 -4.37 -9.23 -3.49
N VAL A 6 -4.78 -8.03 -3.88
CA VAL A 6 -5.36 -7.74 -5.20
C VAL A 6 -4.28 -7.23 -6.14
N THR A 7 -4.05 -7.97 -7.20
CA THR A 7 -2.98 -7.74 -8.19
C THR A 7 -3.56 -7.49 -9.58
N GLY A 8 -2.71 -7.38 -10.60
CA GLY A 8 -3.11 -7.30 -12.01
C GLY A 8 -2.57 -6.08 -12.74
N GLU A 9 -2.45 -6.18 -14.06
CA GLU A 9 -1.90 -5.15 -14.98
C GLU A 9 -0.43 -4.74 -14.71
N HIS A 10 0.33 -5.49 -13.91
CA HIS A 10 1.79 -5.35 -13.76
C HIS A 10 2.47 -6.66 -13.36
N GLY A 11 3.62 -6.95 -13.96
CA GLY A 11 4.41 -8.15 -13.63
C GLY A 11 5.34 -7.92 -12.44
N PHE A 12 5.54 -8.94 -11.61
CA PHE A 12 6.41 -8.90 -10.44
C PHE A 12 6.91 -10.32 -10.10
N GLN A 13 7.78 -10.43 -9.10
CA GLN A 13 8.34 -11.70 -8.66
C GLN A 13 7.35 -12.46 -7.76
N GLU A 14 6.34 -13.10 -8.35
CA GLU A 14 5.20 -13.68 -7.64
C GLU A 14 5.58 -14.54 -6.44
N LYS A 15 6.54 -15.47 -6.59
CA LYS A 15 6.92 -16.37 -5.49
C LYS A 15 7.52 -15.61 -4.30
N GLN A 16 8.38 -14.63 -4.56
CA GLN A 16 9.01 -13.82 -3.52
C GLN A 16 8.01 -12.88 -2.86
N PHE A 17 7.07 -12.36 -3.66
CA PHE A 17 5.98 -11.53 -3.18
C PHE A 17 5.01 -12.32 -2.29
N ASP A 18 4.54 -13.49 -2.73
CA ASP A 18 3.66 -14.36 -1.94
C ASP A 18 4.34 -14.75 -0.61
N ALA A 19 5.64 -15.05 -0.63
CA ALA A 19 6.42 -15.36 0.56
C ALA A 19 6.45 -14.21 1.60
N VAL A 20 6.23 -12.95 1.21
CA VAL A 20 6.10 -11.84 2.17
C VAL A 20 4.91 -12.09 3.09
N PHE A 21 3.76 -12.47 2.54
CA PHE A 21 2.51 -12.67 3.28
C PHE A 21 2.46 -14.03 3.97
N GLU A 22 2.94 -15.11 3.33
CA GLU A 22 3.00 -16.46 3.93
C GLU A 22 3.77 -16.49 5.27
N ASN A 23 4.75 -15.59 5.43
CA ASN A 23 5.57 -15.51 6.63
C ASN A 23 5.01 -14.53 7.69
N MET A 24 3.84 -13.92 7.47
CA MET A 24 3.20 -13.04 8.45
C MET A 24 2.32 -13.81 9.42
N ALA A 25 2.83 -14.07 10.62
CA ALA A 25 2.05 -14.72 11.68
C ALA A 25 0.73 -13.96 11.97
N GLY A 26 -0.39 -14.70 11.93
CA GLY A 26 -1.74 -14.19 12.20
C GLY A 26 -2.48 -13.61 10.98
N ILE A 27 -1.86 -13.65 9.80
CA ILE A 27 -2.45 -13.24 8.52
C ILE A 27 -2.61 -14.47 7.63
N GLU A 28 -3.81 -14.65 7.10
CA GLU A 28 -4.13 -15.60 6.04
C GLU A 28 -4.51 -14.78 4.81
N PHE A 29 -3.89 -15.03 3.66
CA PHE A 29 -4.13 -14.24 2.46
C PHE A 29 -4.65 -15.10 1.31
N VAL A 30 -5.50 -14.49 0.49
CA VAL A 30 -5.87 -14.97 -0.84
C VAL A 30 -5.38 -13.95 -1.85
N ARG A 31 -4.66 -14.39 -2.89
CA ARG A 31 -4.26 -13.52 -3.99
C ARG A 31 -5.24 -13.64 -5.13
N GLU A 32 -5.73 -12.51 -5.61
CA GLU A 32 -6.68 -12.42 -6.73
C GLU A 32 -6.23 -11.33 -7.71
N ASP A 33 -6.59 -11.49 -8.97
CA ASP A 33 -6.53 -10.39 -9.93
C ASP A 33 -7.73 -9.45 -9.69
N LEU A 34 -7.55 -8.14 -9.84
CA LEU A 34 -8.63 -7.18 -9.64
C LEU A 34 -9.85 -7.49 -10.51
N ASP A 35 -9.66 -7.93 -11.76
CA ASP A 35 -10.78 -8.27 -12.65
C ASP A 35 -11.59 -9.49 -12.20
N VAL A 36 -11.02 -10.30 -11.32
CA VAL A 36 -11.71 -11.40 -10.65
C VAL A 36 -12.33 -10.92 -9.33
N PHE A 37 -11.55 -10.19 -8.53
CA PHE A 37 -11.93 -9.69 -7.20
C PHE A 37 -13.26 -8.92 -7.23
N VAL A 38 -13.52 -8.13 -8.29
CA VAL A 38 -14.78 -7.35 -8.40
C VAL A 38 -16.05 -8.20 -8.34
N ASN A 39 -15.97 -9.50 -8.60
CA ASN A 39 -17.08 -10.44 -8.54
C ASN A 39 -16.98 -11.43 -7.37
N ASP A 40 -15.98 -11.31 -6.50
CA ASP A 40 -15.84 -12.19 -5.34
C ASP A 40 -17.02 -11.99 -4.35
N PRO A 41 -17.85 -13.02 -4.12
CA PRO A 41 -18.94 -12.92 -3.14
C PRO A 41 -18.45 -12.81 -1.69
N GLY A 42 -17.17 -13.10 -1.42
CA GLY A 42 -16.51 -13.01 -0.12
C GLY A 42 -15.81 -11.68 0.14
N GLN A 43 -15.95 -10.66 -0.73
CA GLN A 43 -15.28 -9.37 -0.57
C GLN A 43 -15.42 -8.77 0.84
N GLN A 44 -16.60 -8.87 1.45
CA GLN A 44 -16.87 -8.31 2.79
C GLN A 44 -16.23 -9.10 3.94
N ASP A 45 -15.74 -10.30 3.69
CA ASP A 45 -15.19 -11.18 4.73
C ASP A 45 -13.70 -10.92 4.98
N TYR A 46 -13.04 -10.11 4.13
CA TYR A 46 -11.66 -9.68 4.32
C TYR A 46 -11.58 -8.52 5.31
N ASP A 47 -10.69 -8.65 6.31
CA ASP A 47 -10.40 -7.58 7.26
C ASP A 47 -9.66 -6.42 6.55
N THR A 48 -8.72 -6.77 5.66
CA THR A 48 -7.90 -5.81 4.90
C THR A 48 -7.75 -6.27 3.44
N VAL A 49 -7.85 -5.33 2.49
CA VAL A 49 -7.53 -5.54 1.08
C VAL A 49 -6.23 -4.80 0.74
N VAL A 50 -5.23 -5.55 0.29
CA VAL A 50 -3.91 -5.06 -0.13
C VAL A 50 -3.87 -4.94 -1.64
N PHE A 51 -3.87 -3.71 -2.15
CA PHE A 51 -3.73 -3.43 -3.57
C PHE A 51 -2.25 -3.41 -3.97
N TYR A 52 -1.93 -4.21 -4.99
CA TYR A 52 -0.66 -4.28 -5.68
C TYR A 52 -0.92 -4.43 -7.20
N ASN A 53 -1.89 -3.67 -7.72
CA ASN A 53 -2.35 -3.68 -9.11
C ASN A 53 -1.92 -2.38 -9.84
N PHE A 54 -1.91 -2.36 -11.18
CA PHE A 54 -1.51 -1.15 -11.94
C PHE A 54 -2.47 -0.81 -13.09
N HIS A 55 -3.77 -0.95 -12.84
CA HIS A 55 -4.81 -0.70 -13.82
C HIS A 55 -4.93 0.80 -14.16
N ARG A 56 -5.09 1.13 -15.43
CA ARG A 56 -5.09 2.52 -15.95
C ARG A 56 -5.98 2.65 -17.19
N PRO A 57 -6.40 3.88 -17.56
CA PRO A 57 -6.27 5.13 -16.81
C PRO A 57 -7.38 5.37 -15.78
N TYR A 58 -8.52 4.69 -15.94
CA TYR A 58 -9.68 4.70 -15.03
C TYR A 58 -10.05 3.27 -14.63
N PRO A 59 -10.74 3.07 -13.50
CA PRO A 59 -11.38 1.80 -13.22
C PRO A 59 -12.56 1.56 -14.16
N THR A 60 -12.90 0.30 -14.39
CA THR A 60 -14.24 -0.06 -14.87
C THR A 60 -15.28 0.25 -13.80
N ALA A 61 -16.58 0.27 -14.16
CA ALA A 61 -17.64 0.48 -13.18
C ALA A 61 -17.60 -0.55 -12.03
N ALA A 62 -17.38 -1.83 -12.35
CA ALA A 62 -17.27 -2.89 -11.35
C ALA A 62 -16.06 -2.71 -10.42
N GLN A 63 -14.92 -2.28 -10.96
CA GLN A 63 -13.72 -1.99 -10.17
C GLN A 63 -13.95 -0.79 -9.24
N ALA A 64 -14.58 0.28 -9.75
CA ALA A 64 -14.92 1.44 -8.95
C ALA A 64 -15.89 1.08 -7.81
N ASP A 65 -16.94 0.30 -8.12
CA ASP A 65 -17.93 -0.15 -7.15
C ASP A 65 -17.32 -1.05 -6.06
N ALA A 66 -16.42 -1.96 -6.44
CA ALA A 66 -15.71 -2.81 -5.48
C ALA A 66 -14.85 -1.96 -4.52
N ILE A 67 -14.01 -1.07 -5.05
CA ILE A 67 -13.12 -0.19 -4.27
C ILE A 67 -13.93 0.74 -3.35
N LEU A 68 -14.95 1.41 -3.89
CA LEU A 68 -15.83 2.27 -3.10
C LEU A 68 -16.62 1.47 -2.05
N GLY A 69 -17.01 0.23 -2.37
CA GLY A 69 -17.66 -0.68 -1.45
C GLY A 69 -16.83 -0.98 -0.20
N LEU A 70 -15.51 -1.17 -0.36
CA LEU A 70 -14.58 -1.32 0.78
C LEU A 70 -14.67 -0.11 1.71
N THR A 71 -14.58 1.10 1.14
CA THR A 71 -14.62 2.37 1.90
C THR A 71 -15.95 2.61 2.61
N ALA A 72 -17.06 2.14 2.03
CA ALA A 72 -18.39 2.27 2.60
C ALA A 72 -18.64 1.29 3.76
N ARG A 73 -18.02 0.11 3.70
CA ARG A 73 -18.06 -0.93 4.74
C ARG A 73 -17.06 -0.68 5.87
N GLY A 74 -15.99 0.06 5.61
CA GLY A 74 -14.93 0.36 6.58
C GLY A 74 -13.83 -0.71 6.64
N GLN A 75 -13.70 -1.51 5.59
CA GLN A 75 -12.62 -2.52 5.51
C GLN A 75 -11.26 -1.83 5.42
N GLY A 76 -10.22 -2.46 5.98
CA GLY A 76 -8.86 -1.95 5.85
C GLY A 76 -8.40 -1.93 4.40
N ILE A 77 -7.65 -0.91 4.02
CA ILE A 77 -7.05 -0.81 2.68
C ILE A 77 -5.55 -0.58 2.82
N VAL A 78 -4.76 -1.35 2.07
CA VAL A 78 -3.34 -1.06 1.84
C VAL A 78 -3.13 -0.76 0.37
N ILE A 79 -2.46 0.35 0.05
CA ILE A 79 -2.06 0.70 -1.31
C ILE A 79 -0.53 0.57 -1.39
N LEU A 80 -0.06 -0.48 -2.05
CA LEU A 80 1.35 -0.88 -2.04
C LEU A 80 2.01 -0.61 -3.40
N HIS A 81 3.14 0.09 -3.37
CA HIS A 81 4.04 0.33 -4.50
C HIS A 81 3.31 0.87 -5.74
N HIS A 82 3.33 0.15 -6.87
CA HIS A 82 2.72 0.61 -8.13
C HIS A 82 1.19 0.74 -8.05
N ALA A 83 0.53 0.21 -7.02
CA ALA A 83 -0.89 0.50 -6.77
C ALA A 83 -1.14 1.99 -6.51
N ILE A 84 -0.16 2.71 -5.94
CA ILE A 84 -0.24 4.18 -5.79
C ILE A 84 -0.39 4.86 -7.15
N LEU A 85 0.08 4.23 -8.22
CA LEU A 85 0.09 4.78 -9.57
C LEU A 85 -1.11 4.27 -10.42
N ALA A 86 -1.99 3.43 -9.85
CA ALA A 86 -3.20 2.95 -10.52
C ALA A 86 -4.24 4.07 -10.67
N PHE A 87 -5.06 3.98 -11.73
CA PHE A 87 -6.17 4.90 -11.99
C PHE A 87 -5.79 6.39 -11.91
N PRO A 88 -4.75 6.85 -12.63
CA PRO A 88 -4.22 8.21 -12.52
C PRO A 88 -5.24 9.30 -12.85
N GLU A 89 -6.26 8.98 -13.66
CA GLU A 89 -7.30 9.94 -14.04
C GLU A 89 -8.56 9.86 -13.16
N TRP A 90 -8.60 8.98 -12.16
CA TRP A 90 -9.71 8.86 -11.24
C TRP A 90 -9.45 9.65 -9.95
N ASP A 91 -9.99 10.87 -9.86
CA ASP A 91 -9.79 11.79 -8.73
C ASP A 91 -10.09 11.17 -7.36
N VAL A 92 -11.07 10.28 -7.28
CA VAL A 92 -11.40 9.55 -6.05
C VAL A 92 -10.20 8.74 -5.56
N TYR A 93 -9.49 8.06 -6.46
CA TYR A 93 -8.32 7.25 -6.08
C TYR A 93 -7.14 8.13 -5.66
N SER A 94 -6.94 9.28 -6.32
CA SER A 94 -5.96 10.29 -5.87
C SER A 94 -6.28 10.79 -4.46
N LYS A 95 -7.57 11.03 -4.16
CA LYS A 95 -8.05 11.36 -2.82
C LYS A 95 -7.98 10.22 -1.82
N MET A 96 -7.88 8.96 -2.24
CA MET A 96 -7.64 7.79 -1.37
C MET A 96 -6.13 7.57 -1.12
N CYS A 97 -5.28 7.88 -2.10
CA CYS A 97 -3.83 7.91 -1.92
C CYS A 97 -3.39 9.10 -1.08
N GLY A 98 -4.12 10.22 -1.11
CA GLY A 98 -3.72 11.47 -0.44
C GLY A 98 -2.64 12.24 -1.22
N ILE A 99 -2.52 11.99 -2.52
CA ILE A 99 -1.53 12.64 -3.40
C ILE A 99 -2.30 13.38 -4.50
N THR A 100 -2.11 14.69 -4.58
CA THR A 100 -2.85 15.56 -5.50
C THR A 100 -2.38 15.38 -6.95
N ASP A 101 -1.07 15.34 -7.17
CA ASP A 101 -0.45 15.09 -8.47
C ASP A 101 0.38 13.81 -8.46
N ARG A 102 -0.16 12.76 -9.09
CA ARG A 102 0.48 11.44 -9.20
C ARG A 102 1.31 11.26 -10.47
N ARG A 103 1.71 12.35 -11.14
CA ARG A 103 2.73 12.28 -12.20
C ARG A 103 4.07 11.90 -11.59
N PHE A 104 4.70 10.87 -12.14
CA PHE A 104 5.87 10.26 -11.55
C PHE A 104 7.01 10.08 -12.57
N GLY A 105 8.24 10.15 -12.06
CA GLY A 105 9.41 9.46 -12.62
C GLY A 105 9.78 8.29 -11.70
N TYR A 106 10.64 7.39 -12.15
CA TYR A 106 11.09 6.25 -11.33
C TYR A 106 12.57 5.97 -11.52
N TYR A 107 13.20 5.45 -10.46
CA TYR A 107 14.61 5.09 -10.44
C TYR A 107 14.78 3.73 -9.76
N PRO A 108 15.21 2.70 -10.50
CA PRO A 108 15.38 1.37 -9.93
C PRO A 108 16.64 1.30 -9.05
N ARG A 109 16.65 0.37 -8.08
CA ARG A 109 17.84 -0.02 -7.29
C ARG A 109 18.56 1.14 -6.61
N GLN A 110 17.81 2.04 -5.97
CA GLN A 110 18.36 3.07 -5.10
C GLN A 110 18.64 2.50 -3.72
N THR A 111 19.55 3.12 -2.96
CA THR A 111 19.79 2.84 -1.55
C THR A 111 19.19 3.96 -0.73
N LEU A 112 18.32 3.61 0.22
CA LEU A 112 17.49 4.53 0.97
C LEU A 112 17.85 4.47 2.45
N ASP A 113 18.27 5.61 3.00
CA ASP A 113 18.32 5.84 4.44
C ASP A 113 16.92 6.23 4.92
N VAL A 114 16.10 5.23 5.27
CA VAL A 114 14.72 5.42 5.70
C VAL A 114 14.69 5.96 7.13
N HIS A 115 14.01 7.08 7.31
CA HIS A 115 13.82 7.74 8.59
C HIS A 115 12.41 7.47 9.14
N VAL A 116 12.32 7.15 10.44
CA VAL A 116 11.04 6.98 11.14
C VAL A 116 10.53 8.33 11.64
N ALA A 117 9.59 8.91 10.90
CA ALA A 117 9.05 10.25 11.18
C ALA A 117 8.14 10.29 12.42
N ASP A 118 7.35 9.24 12.64
CA ASP A 118 6.52 9.08 13.85
C ASP A 118 6.86 7.76 14.54
N THR A 119 7.41 7.83 15.75
CA THR A 119 7.79 6.65 16.55
C THR A 119 6.68 6.18 17.51
N THR A 120 5.52 6.83 17.48
CA THR A 120 4.38 6.57 18.35
C THR A 120 3.22 5.90 17.64
N HIS A 121 3.08 6.10 16.32
CA HIS A 121 2.04 5.44 15.52
C HIS A 121 2.15 3.91 15.61
N PRO A 122 1.04 3.15 15.72
CA PRO A 122 1.10 1.69 15.87
C PRO A 122 1.91 0.94 14.81
N ILE A 123 2.01 1.50 13.59
CA ILE A 123 2.79 0.91 12.49
C ILE A 123 4.29 1.01 12.75
N THR A 124 4.76 2.15 13.24
CA THR A 124 6.19 2.48 13.39
C THR A 124 6.65 2.49 14.85
N ALA A 125 5.77 2.15 15.79
CA ALA A 125 6.05 2.13 17.21
C ALA A 125 7.29 1.30 17.56
N GLY A 126 8.27 1.95 18.18
CA GLY A 126 9.53 1.32 18.60
C GLY A 126 10.49 0.94 17.47
N MET A 127 10.20 1.32 16.23
CA MET A 127 11.13 1.19 15.12
C MET A 127 12.16 2.31 15.15
N THR A 128 13.32 2.06 14.53
CA THR A 128 14.40 3.03 14.32
C THR A 128 14.76 3.06 12.86
N ASP A 129 15.41 4.14 12.42
CA ASP A 129 15.93 4.32 11.07
C ASP A 129 16.70 3.10 10.55
N TRP A 130 16.60 2.86 9.24
CA TRP A 130 17.28 1.74 8.59
C TRP A 130 17.64 2.03 7.15
N GLU A 131 18.58 1.26 6.62
CA GLU A 131 18.93 1.27 5.20
C GLU A 131 18.18 0.15 4.46
N MET A 132 17.68 0.44 3.25
CA MET A 132 17.16 -0.59 2.34
C MET A 132 17.37 -0.23 0.87
N GLY A 133 17.35 -1.24 0.00
CA GLY A 133 17.32 -1.05 -1.45
C GLY A 133 15.91 -1.14 -2.00
N ASP A 134 15.54 -0.27 -2.97
CA ASP A 134 14.24 -0.32 -3.65
C ASP A 134 14.22 0.46 -4.98
N GLU A 135 13.11 0.40 -5.71
CA GLU A 135 12.73 1.42 -6.70
C GLU A 135 12.06 2.61 -6.03
N THR A 136 12.46 3.83 -6.40
CA THR A 136 11.86 5.07 -5.89
C THR A 136 11.07 5.79 -6.98
N TYR A 137 10.08 6.58 -6.54
CA TYR A 137 9.30 7.46 -7.41
C TYR A 137 9.65 8.93 -7.15
N THR A 138 9.87 9.73 -8.20
CA THR A 138 9.90 11.19 -8.10
C THR A 138 8.50 11.72 -8.42
N MET A 139 7.73 11.97 -7.38
CA MET A 139 6.31 12.36 -7.42
C MET A 139 6.02 13.29 -6.22
N GLU A 140 4.89 14.00 -6.25
CA GLU A 140 4.39 14.69 -5.07
C GLU A 140 4.19 13.70 -3.90
N SER A 141 4.46 14.16 -2.68
CA SER A 141 4.25 13.36 -1.47
C SER A 141 2.80 13.41 -1.00
N ALA A 142 2.46 12.54 -0.05
CA ALA A 142 1.17 12.60 0.62
C ALA A 142 0.95 13.99 1.24
N GLY A 143 -0.29 14.49 1.17
CA GLY A 143 -0.66 15.80 1.69
C GLY A 143 -0.67 15.85 3.23
N ASP A 144 -0.77 17.09 3.75
CA ASP A 144 -0.75 17.40 5.19
C ASP A 144 -1.93 16.79 5.99
N ASP A 145 -2.93 16.21 5.32
CA ASP A 145 -4.05 15.47 5.91
C ASP A 145 -3.71 14.00 6.20
N SER A 146 -2.46 13.57 5.98
CA SER A 146 -1.98 12.21 6.20
C SER A 146 -1.00 12.14 7.38
N ASP A 147 -1.07 11.05 8.14
CA ASP A 147 -0.09 10.73 9.18
C ASP A 147 1.18 10.20 8.51
N ILE A 148 2.24 11.01 8.50
CA ILE A 148 3.51 10.66 7.86
C ILE A 148 4.33 9.75 8.78
N LEU A 149 4.65 8.54 8.29
CA LEU A 149 5.25 7.49 9.11
C LEU A 149 6.72 7.27 8.78
N LEU A 150 7.05 7.24 7.48
CA LEU A 150 8.41 7.01 6.99
C LEU A 150 8.77 8.06 5.93
N THR A 151 9.98 8.61 6.04
CA THR A 151 10.52 9.57 5.08
C THR A 151 11.91 9.17 4.59
N VAL A 152 12.36 9.80 3.52
CA VAL A 152 13.72 9.65 2.99
C VAL A 152 14.22 10.97 2.42
N ALA A 153 15.49 11.29 2.65
CA ALA A 153 16.16 12.42 2.02
C ALA A 153 17.02 11.92 0.83
N HIS A 154 16.39 11.68 -0.32
CA HIS A 154 17.08 11.12 -1.49
C HIS A 154 16.71 11.87 -2.79
N PRO A 155 17.68 12.31 -3.62
CA PRO A 155 17.41 13.17 -4.78
C PRO A 155 16.54 12.53 -5.87
N ASN A 156 16.52 11.19 -5.92
CA ASN A 156 15.72 10.42 -6.88
C ASN A 156 14.42 9.86 -6.26
N SER A 157 13.94 10.42 -5.15
CA SER A 157 12.75 9.95 -4.44
C SER A 157 11.82 11.10 -4.07
N MET A 158 10.54 10.77 -3.88
CA MET A 158 9.60 11.53 -3.07
C MET A 158 10.05 11.48 -1.60
N GLU A 159 9.66 12.49 -0.82
CA GLU A 159 10.10 12.65 0.57
C GLU A 159 9.44 11.65 1.51
N VAL A 160 8.20 11.25 1.23
CA VAL A 160 7.40 10.35 2.06
C VAL A 160 7.35 8.95 1.45
N LEU A 161 7.74 7.93 2.22
CA LEU A 161 7.69 6.52 1.79
C LEU A 161 6.49 5.76 2.35
N ALA A 162 5.98 6.15 3.53
CA ALA A 162 4.81 5.51 4.12
C ALA A 162 3.97 6.50 4.91
N TRP A 163 2.66 6.37 4.77
CA TRP A 163 1.69 7.23 5.44
C TRP A 163 0.39 6.50 5.70
N ALA A 164 -0.33 6.97 6.71
CA ALA A 164 -1.65 6.50 7.09
C ALA A 164 -2.68 7.61 6.91
N ARG A 165 -3.91 7.24 6.56
CA ARG A 165 -5.03 8.18 6.43
C ARG A 165 -6.36 7.47 6.46
N GLU A 166 -7.44 8.24 6.39
CA GLU A 166 -8.81 7.74 6.35
C GLU A 166 -9.53 8.22 5.08
N TYR A 167 -10.40 7.37 4.55
CA TYR A 167 -11.32 7.74 3.48
C TYR A 167 -12.62 6.96 3.60
N GLY A 168 -13.75 7.68 3.66
CA GLY A 168 -15.03 7.07 4.01
C GLY A 168 -14.98 6.55 5.43
N LYS A 169 -15.21 5.24 5.63
CA LYS A 169 -15.06 4.56 6.92
C LYS A 169 -13.78 3.73 7.02
N SER A 170 -12.95 3.75 5.98
CA SER A 170 -11.77 2.89 5.90
C SER A 170 -10.53 3.62 6.37
N ARG A 171 -9.70 2.89 7.10
CA ARG A 171 -8.29 3.21 7.27
C ARG A 171 -7.51 2.75 6.06
N ILE A 172 -6.67 3.64 5.54
CA ILE A 172 -5.82 3.42 4.38
C ILE A 172 -4.37 3.57 4.81
N PHE A 173 -3.57 2.53 4.59
CA PHE A 173 -2.13 2.58 4.71
C PHE A 173 -1.50 2.55 3.32
N CYS A 174 -0.64 3.52 3.04
CA CYS A 174 0.10 3.60 1.78
C CYS A 174 1.58 3.36 2.05
N LEU A 175 2.21 2.55 1.20
CA LEU A 175 3.64 2.26 1.26
C LEU A 175 4.20 2.30 -0.16
N GLN A 176 5.06 3.29 -0.43
CA GLN A 176 5.71 3.46 -1.74
C GLN A 176 6.61 2.26 -2.06
N SER A 177 7.25 1.71 -1.04
CA SER A 177 8.21 0.66 -1.25
C SER A 177 7.58 -0.69 -1.59
N GLY A 178 8.32 -1.52 -2.32
CA GLY A 178 7.94 -2.91 -2.57
C GLY A 178 8.13 -3.38 -4.00
N HIS A 179 9.19 -2.97 -4.70
CA HIS A 179 9.40 -3.31 -6.10
C HIS A 179 9.73 -4.79 -6.36
N ASP A 180 10.69 -5.33 -5.61
CA ASP A 180 11.30 -6.62 -5.92
C ASP A 180 11.82 -7.38 -4.68
N ASP A 181 12.53 -8.48 -4.92
CA ASP A 181 13.07 -9.37 -3.90
C ASP A 181 14.07 -8.69 -2.96
N ILE A 182 14.76 -7.63 -3.40
CA ILE A 182 15.64 -6.85 -2.54
C ILE A 182 14.79 -6.22 -1.42
N THR A 183 13.69 -5.56 -1.79
CA THR A 183 12.78 -4.92 -0.85
C THR A 183 12.02 -5.96 -0.01
N PHE A 184 11.50 -7.02 -0.63
CA PHE A 184 10.75 -8.08 0.06
C PHE A 184 11.58 -8.82 1.12
N SER A 185 12.90 -8.93 0.91
CA SER A 185 13.80 -9.58 1.87
C SER A 185 14.07 -8.73 3.12
N ASN A 186 13.85 -7.41 3.05
CA ASN A 186 14.14 -6.50 4.14
C ASN A 186 13.17 -6.74 5.32
N PRO A 187 13.69 -7.01 6.55
CA PRO A 187 12.85 -7.29 7.70
C PRO A 187 12.02 -6.08 8.16
N ASN A 188 12.53 -4.86 8.03
CA ASN A 188 11.80 -3.65 8.42
C ASN A 188 10.65 -3.37 7.44
N PHE A 189 10.87 -3.56 6.13
CA PHE A 189 9.78 -3.50 5.14
C PHE A 189 8.65 -4.47 5.48
N ARG A 190 8.97 -5.74 5.74
CA ARG A 190 7.96 -6.75 6.10
C ARG A 190 7.22 -6.42 7.38
N GLU A 191 7.93 -5.91 8.39
CA GLU A 191 7.31 -5.53 9.66
C GLU A 191 6.37 -4.32 9.50
N VAL A 192 6.78 -3.29 8.74
CA VAL A 192 5.93 -2.13 8.42
C VAL A 192 4.69 -2.56 7.65
N LEU A 193 4.86 -3.37 6.60
CA LEU A 193 3.73 -3.86 5.81
C LEU A 193 2.76 -4.68 6.67
N LYS A 194 3.27 -5.61 7.48
CA LYS A 194 2.46 -6.42 8.40
C LYS A 194 1.67 -5.54 9.38
N ARG A 195 2.33 -4.57 10.02
CA ARG A 195 1.67 -3.67 10.97
C ARG A 195 0.69 -2.74 10.28
N GLY A 196 0.97 -2.31 9.05
CA GLY A 196 0.07 -1.52 8.22
C GLY A 196 -1.21 -2.28 7.89
N ILE A 197 -1.09 -3.54 7.45
CA ILE A 197 -2.22 -4.44 7.22
C ILE A 197 -3.06 -4.60 8.50
N GLN A 198 -2.41 -4.85 9.63
CA GLN A 198 -3.08 -5.03 10.92
C GLN A 198 -3.73 -3.76 11.44
N TRP A 199 -3.10 -2.61 11.25
CA TRP A 199 -3.64 -1.32 11.66
C TRP A 199 -4.87 -0.95 10.82
N ALA A 200 -4.80 -1.15 9.50
CA ALA A 200 -5.89 -0.81 8.59
C ALA A 200 -7.16 -1.64 8.88
N GLY A 201 -7.00 -2.96 9.06
CA GLY A 201 -8.11 -3.90 9.28
C GLY A 201 -8.56 -4.08 10.72
N ARG A 202 -8.12 -3.24 11.66
CA ARG A 202 -8.68 -3.27 13.03
C ARG A 202 -10.15 -2.86 12.96
N ASP A 203 -11.01 -3.52 13.72
CA ASP A 203 -12.26 -2.91 14.15
C ASP A 203 -11.96 -2.02 15.37
N GLU A 204 -12.52 -0.82 15.40
CA GLU A 204 -12.64 -0.11 16.66
C GLU A 204 -13.64 -0.90 17.53
N GLN A 205 -13.13 -1.62 18.53
CA GLN A 205 -13.96 -2.16 19.62
C GLN A 205 -14.49 -1.03 20.50
#